data_AF-A0A7M3YXU1-F1
#
_entry.id   AF-A0A7M3YXU1-F1
#
_cell.length_a   1.000
_cell.length_b   1.000
_cell.length_c   1.000
_cell.angle_alpha   90.00
_cell.angle_beta   90.00
_cell.angle_gamma   90.00
#
_symmetry.space_group_name_H-M   'P 1'
#
loop_
_entity.id
_entity.type
_entity.pdbx_description
1 polymer ?
#
loop_
_entity_poly.entity_id
_entity_poly.type
_entity_poly.pdbx_seq_one_letter_code
_entity_poly.pdbx_strand_id
1 'polypeptide(L)'
;AEQYYYGDFMWAEDAEMAMDDGAVADTGSAAQPRTTAPNRVEGEDFSGTNNQEAGVDEADFLKTDGYHIYYLQGRNLHIFGVPEFGALEEAYNTTLSGTPVAMMLDGDQLVVISTLNPWSISPNHPVVDAMGWEDSYGSWRTSSLTKFTVFDITNRSAPDIERELFIEGSYITAREVSGTVRTITHAWMDVPGVQS
;
A
#
# COMPACT_ATOMS: atom_id res chain seq x y z
N ALA A 1 -59.42 6.04 -2.50
CA ALA A 1 -60.36 6.22 -3.63
C ALA A 1 -61.08 7.52 -3.39
N GLU A 2 -60.91 8.50 -4.28
CA GLU A 2 -61.85 9.59 -4.58
C GLU A 2 -61.17 10.46 -5.65
N GLN A 3 -61.62 10.31 -6.90
CA GLN A 3 -61.26 11.20 -8.00
C GLN A 3 -62.33 12.29 -8.10
N TYR A 4 -61.83 13.51 -8.29
CA TYR A 4 -62.60 14.70 -8.56
C TYR A 4 -63.10 14.76 -10.00
N TYR A 5 -64.19 15.51 -10.14
CA TYR A 5 -64.98 15.76 -11.33
C TYR A 5 -64.30 16.69 -12.35
N TYR A 6 -64.75 16.54 -13.58
CA TYR A 6 -64.39 17.20 -14.84
C TYR A 6 -64.48 18.74 -14.87
N GLY A 7 -63.72 19.32 -15.80
CA GLY A 7 -64.06 20.52 -16.56
C GLY A 7 -62.87 20.94 -17.43
N ASP A 8 -62.97 21.27 -18.71
CA ASP A 8 -64.05 21.23 -19.68
C ASP A 8 -63.37 21.32 -21.06
N PHE A 9 -63.91 20.65 -22.07
CA PHE A 9 -63.33 20.54 -23.41
C PHE A 9 -63.73 21.76 -24.26
N MET A 10 -62.77 22.36 -24.98
CA MET A 10 -63.05 23.15 -26.19
C MET A 10 -62.45 22.41 -27.39
N TRP A 11 -63.35 22.05 -28.32
CA TRP A 11 -63.07 21.33 -29.56
C TRP A 11 -62.90 22.31 -30.73
N ALA A 12 -61.94 22.01 -31.61
CA ALA A 12 -62.07 21.96 -33.08
C ALA A 12 -60.65 21.98 -33.68
N GLU A 13 -60.27 21.28 -34.74
CA GLU A 13 -60.83 20.24 -35.62
C GLU A 13 -59.62 19.80 -36.49
N ASP A 14 -59.61 18.52 -36.90
CA ASP A 14 -58.96 17.94 -38.09
C ASP A 14 -57.43 18.04 -38.32
N ALA A 15 -56.75 16.89 -38.14
CA ALA A 15 -56.25 16.01 -39.23
C ALA A 15 -54.87 15.35 -38.97
N GLU A 16 -54.90 14.01 -38.87
CA GLU A 16 -53.94 13.05 -39.44
C GLU A 16 -52.50 12.90 -38.86
N MET A 17 -52.37 11.90 -37.97
CA MET A 17 -51.30 10.88 -37.78
C MET A 17 -49.94 10.99 -38.54
N ALA A 18 -48.82 10.96 -37.81
CA ALA A 18 -47.87 9.81 -37.72
C ALA A 18 -46.53 10.17 -37.01
N MET A 19 -46.13 9.34 -36.02
CA MET A 19 -44.77 8.76 -35.73
C MET A 19 -43.53 9.70 -35.84
N ASP A 20 -42.49 9.72 -35.00
CA ASP A 20 -41.95 8.90 -33.91
C ASP A 20 -40.66 9.62 -33.42
N ASP A 21 -40.20 9.23 -32.24
CA ASP A 21 -38.84 9.30 -31.70
C ASP A 21 -38.37 10.53 -30.89
N GLY A 22 -37.85 10.23 -29.70
CA GLY A 22 -37.70 11.14 -28.58
C GLY A 22 -36.33 11.77 -28.39
N ALA A 23 -36.27 12.70 -27.44
CA ALA A 23 -35.05 13.08 -26.73
C ALA A 23 -35.40 13.69 -25.37
N VAL A 24 -34.67 13.21 -24.36
CA VAL A 24 -34.85 13.41 -22.92
C VAL A 24 -34.31 14.78 -22.48
N ALA A 25 -35.01 15.41 -21.53
CA ALA A 25 -34.62 16.69 -20.93
C ALA A 25 -33.35 16.57 -20.07
N ASP A 26 -32.42 17.50 -20.30
CA ASP A 26 -31.16 17.71 -19.58
C ASP A 26 -31.43 18.34 -18.20
N THR A 27 -31.11 17.61 -17.13
CA THR A 27 -31.07 18.14 -15.75
C THR A 27 -29.62 18.19 -15.28
N GLY A 28 -28.94 19.26 -15.66
CA GLY A 28 -27.59 19.59 -15.19
C GLY A 28 -27.53 19.69 -13.67
N SER A 29 -26.93 18.68 -13.03
CA SER A 29 -26.55 18.70 -11.62
C SER A 29 -25.28 19.53 -11.46
N ALA A 30 -25.38 20.68 -10.80
CA ALA A 30 -24.24 21.54 -10.52
C ALA A 30 -23.29 20.86 -9.52
N ALA A 31 -22.09 20.52 -9.97
CA ALA A 31 -21.03 20.00 -9.12
C ALA A 31 -20.57 21.06 -8.12
N GLN A 32 -20.66 20.75 -6.82
CA GLN A 32 -20.05 21.59 -5.79
C GLN A 32 -18.52 21.51 -5.87
N PRO A 33 -17.80 22.63 -5.73
CA PRO A 33 -16.35 22.62 -5.72
C PRO A 33 -15.85 21.89 -4.47
N ARG A 34 -15.21 20.74 -4.69
CA ARG A 34 -14.47 20.00 -3.65
C ARG A 34 -13.31 20.90 -3.23
N THR A 35 -13.37 21.44 -2.02
CA THR A 35 -12.24 22.15 -1.42
C THR A 35 -11.11 21.15 -1.24
N THR A 36 -10.15 21.14 -2.17
CA THR A 36 -8.86 20.48 -1.96
C THR A 36 -8.22 21.17 -0.76
N ALA A 37 -8.13 20.46 0.36
CA ALA A 37 -7.29 20.90 1.47
C ALA A 37 -5.88 21.21 0.92
N PRO A 38 -5.20 22.27 1.39
CA PRO A 38 -3.83 22.53 1.00
C PRO A 38 -2.96 21.31 1.30
N ASN A 39 -1.95 21.06 0.45
CA ASN A 39 -0.97 20.00 0.67
C ASN A 39 -0.24 20.27 2.00
N ARG A 40 -0.28 19.31 2.94
CA ARG A 40 0.43 19.38 4.22
C ARG A 40 1.94 19.46 3.98
N VAL A 41 2.62 20.31 4.75
CA VAL A 41 4.06 20.55 4.61
C VAL A 41 4.82 19.89 5.76
N GLU A 42 5.80 19.03 5.43
CA GLU A 42 6.67 18.40 6.43
C GLU A 42 7.52 19.46 7.15
N GLY A 43 7.60 19.36 8.47
CA GLY A 43 8.30 20.32 9.34
C GLY A 43 7.45 21.52 9.76
N GLU A 44 6.30 21.75 9.12
CA GLU A 44 5.33 22.80 9.50
C GLU A 44 4.04 22.19 10.04
N ASP A 45 3.37 21.37 9.24
CA ASP A 45 2.06 20.77 9.55
C ASP A 45 2.19 19.40 10.22
N PHE A 46 3.21 18.65 9.86
CA PHE A 46 3.51 17.34 10.42
C PHE A 46 5.02 17.15 10.53
N SER A 47 5.46 16.33 11.48
CA SER A 47 6.82 15.83 11.49
C SER A 47 6.90 14.56 10.67
N GLY A 48 7.94 14.42 9.84
CA GLY A 48 8.37 13.10 9.39
C GLY A 48 8.89 12.26 10.56
N THR A 49 9.64 11.22 10.24
CA THR A 49 10.25 10.34 11.24
C THR A 49 11.67 10.76 11.57
N ASN A 50 12.32 10.02 12.48
CA ASN A 50 13.66 10.30 12.97
C ASN A 50 14.76 10.06 11.90
N ASN A 51 14.72 10.79 10.80
CA ASN A 51 15.75 10.75 9.74
C ASN A 51 16.95 11.61 10.17
N GLN A 52 18.15 11.03 10.24
CA GLN A 52 19.36 11.76 10.66
C GLN A 52 19.90 12.75 9.62
N GLU A 53 19.61 12.54 8.33
CA GLU A 53 20.21 13.28 7.21
C GLU A 53 19.12 13.77 6.24
N ALA A 54 19.30 14.97 5.68
CA ALA A 54 18.34 15.54 4.74
C ALA A 54 18.28 14.73 3.43
N GLY A 55 17.07 14.39 2.98
CA GLY A 55 16.84 13.63 1.75
C GLY A 55 17.18 12.14 1.85
N VAL A 56 17.33 11.62 3.07
CA VAL A 56 17.54 10.20 3.36
C VAL A 56 16.37 9.70 4.20
N ASP A 57 15.69 8.65 3.75
CA ASP A 57 14.71 7.97 4.58
C ASP A 57 15.36 6.77 5.30
N GLU A 58 15.33 6.79 6.63
CA GLU A 58 15.88 5.72 7.45
C GLU A 58 14.78 4.73 7.81
N ALA A 59 15.02 3.42 7.66
CA ALA A 59 13.97 2.46 7.93
C ALA A 59 13.55 2.47 9.41
N ASP A 60 12.25 2.60 9.66
CA ASP A 60 11.65 2.67 11.01
C ASP A 60 10.32 1.91 11.04
N PHE A 61 9.78 1.55 12.20
CA PHE A 61 8.53 0.79 12.32
C PHE A 61 7.27 1.65 12.21
N LEU A 62 7.42 2.97 12.22
CA LEU A 62 6.37 3.96 12.01
C LEU A 62 6.84 4.93 10.91
N LYS A 63 5.94 5.34 10.01
CA LYS A 63 6.18 6.32 8.93
C LYS A 63 4.93 7.17 8.72
N THR A 64 5.07 8.34 8.09
CA THR A 64 3.95 9.23 7.76
C THR A 64 4.26 10.06 6.51
N ASP A 65 3.26 10.27 5.66
CA ASP A 65 3.29 11.24 4.54
C ASP A 65 2.54 12.54 4.90
N GLY A 66 2.15 12.69 6.17
CA GLY A 66 1.33 13.78 6.66
C GLY A 66 -0.16 13.52 6.55
N TYR A 67 -0.63 12.67 5.62
CA TYR A 67 -2.03 12.29 5.44
C TYR A 67 -2.36 10.88 5.92
N HIS A 68 -1.36 10.02 5.99
CA HIS A 68 -1.45 8.65 6.42
C HIS A 68 -0.35 8.32 7.42
N ILE A 69 -0.66 7.44 8.36
CA ILE A 69 0.30 6.83 9.26
C ILE A 69 0.44 5.37 8.88
N TYR A 70 1.67 4.96 8.66
CA TYR A 70 2.05 3.57 8.41
C TYR A 70 2.65 3.04 9.71
N TYR A 71 2.20 1.87 10.15
CA TYR A 71 2.61 1.32 11.43
C TYR A 71 2.74 -0.20 11.37
N LEU A 72 3.87 -0.70 11.87
CA LEU A 72 4.13 -2.13 12.00
C LEU A 72 3.82 -2.57 13.43
N GLN A 73 2.89 -3.52 13.58
CA GLN A 73 2.53 -4.10 14.86
C GLN A 73 2.55 -5.63 14.79
N GLY A 74 3.48 -6.26 15.51
CA GLY A 74 3.59 -7.71 15.52
C GLY A 74 3.91 -8.25 14.13
N ARG A 75 2.92 -8.80 13.43
CA ARG A 75 3.05 -9.28 12.03
C ARG A 75 2.22 -8.46 11.04
N ASN A 76 1.61 -7.38 11.50
CA ASN A 76 0.67 -6.59 10.71
C ASN A 76 1.30 -5.29 10.24
N LEU A 77 0.98 -4.92 9.00
CA LEU A 77 1.10 -3.56 8.49
C LEU A 77 -0.27 -2.92 8.60
N HIS A 78 -0.33 -1.77 9.28
CA HIS A 78 -1.51 -0.91 9.33
C HIS A 78 -1.23 0.38 8.55
N ILE A 79 -2.25 0.84 7.82
CA ILE A 79 -2.28 2.16 7.21
C ILE A 79 -3.51 2.87 7.76
N PHE A 80 -3.29 3.98 8.45
CA PHE A 80 -4.35 4.85 8.95
C PHE A 80 -4.38 6.13 8.14
N GLY A 81 -5.56 6.55 7.69
CA GLY A 81 -5.79 7.89 7.19
C GLY A 81 -5.94 8.90 8.32
N VAL A 82 -5.49 10.12 8.08
CA VAL A 82 -5.58 11.27 8.98
C VAL A 82 -6.44 12.34 8.29
N PRO A 83 -7.78 12.17 8.23
CA PRO A 83 -8.65 13.12 7.53
C PRO A 83 -8.54 14.53 8.14
N GLU A 84 -8.44 14.60 9.47
CA GLU A 84 -8.22 15.82 10.25
C GLU A 84 -7.14 15.56 11.31
N PHE A 85 -6.44 16.60 11.77
CA PHE A 85 -5.40 16.46 12.79
C PHE A 85 -5.96 15.83 14.07
N GLY A 86 -5.35 14.73 14.50
CA GLY A 86 -5.76 13.98 15.68
C GLY A 86 -6.88 12.95 15.43
N ALA A 87 -7.45 12.88 14.22
CA ALA A 87 -8.38 11.83 13.82
C ALA A 87 -7.64 10.71 13.07
N LEU A 88 -7.98 9.45 13.36
CA LEU A 88 -7.43 8.28 12.68
C LEU A 88 -8.57 7.40 12.16
N GLU A 89 -8.46 7.01 10.89
CA GLU A 89 -9.35 6.05 10.25
C GLU A 89 -8.51 4.89 9.68
N GLU A 90 -8.83 3.64 10.02
CA GLU A 90 -8.10 2.50 9.47
C GLU A 90 -8.43 2.36 7.98
N ALA A 91 -7.42 2.59 7.13
CA ALA A 91 -7.56 2.51 5.67
C ALA A 91 -7.24 1.10 5.16
N TYR A 92 -6.23 0.45 5.74
CA TYR A 92 -5.78 -0.88 5.34
C TYR A 92 -5.06 -1.62 6.47
N ASN A 93 -5.19 -2.94 6.47
CA ASN A 93 -4.50 -3.83 7.38
C ASN A 93 -4.22 -5.16 6.68
N THR A 94 -2.98 -5.63 6.78
CA THR A 94 -2.60 -6.95 6.26
C THR A 94 -1.61 -7.65 7.17
N THR A 95 -1.63 -8.98 7.15
CA THR A 95 -0.64 -9.80 7.83
C THR A 95 0.50 -10.12 6.87
N LEU A 96 1.71 -9.79 7.27
CA LEU A 96 2.92 -10.02 6.50
C LEU A 96 3.50 -11.42 6.77
N SER A 97 4.25 -11.92 5.79
CA SER A 97 5.09 -13.10 5.97
C SER A 97 6.35 -12.71 6.77
N GLY A 98 6.71 -13.55 7.74
CA GLY A 98 7.77 -13.25 8.70
C GLY A 98 7.34 -12.29 9.80
N THR A 99 8.36 -11.68 10.41
CA THR A 99 8.22 -10.63 11.43
C THR A 99 8.73 -9.31 10.84
N PRO A 100 7.86 -8.34 10.56
CA PRO A 100 8.26 -7.00 10.12
C PRO A 100 9.06 -6.29 11.22
N VAL A 101 10.15 -5.64 10.83
CA VAL A 101 11.07 -4.95 11.76
C VAL A 101 11.22 -3.46 11.46
N ALA A 102 11.09 -3.07 10.20
CA ALA A 102 11.21 -1.68 9.77
C ALA A 102 10.56 -1.49 8.39
N MET A 103 10.31 -0.25 8.02
CA MET A 103 9.84 0.13 6.68
C MET A 103 10.40 1.49 6.27
N MET A 104 10.42 1.73 4.96
CA MET A 104 10.81 2.99 4.33
C MET A 104 9.68 3.44 3.41
N LEU A 105 9.52 4.75 3.27
CA LEU A 105 8.46 5.38 2.49
C LEU A 105 9.07 6.38 1.50
N ASP A 106 8.80 6.20 0.21
CA ASP A 106 9.17 7.15 -0.86
C ASP A 106 7.97 7.36 -1.78
N GLY A 107 7.27 8.48 -1.59
CA GLY A 107 6.05 8.82 -2.33
C GLY A 107 4.98 7.73 -2.21
N ASP A 108 4.70 7.06 -3.34
CA ASP A 108 3.71 5.97 -3.44
C ASP A 108 4.32 4.56 -3.30
N GLN A 109 5.57 4.46 -2.86
CA GLN A 109 6.24 3.19 -2.60
C GLN A 109 6.52 3.01 -1.12
N LEU A 110 6.02 1.90 -0.56
CA LEU A 110 6.30 1.49 0.81
C LEU A 110 7.11 0.18 0.79
N VAL A 111 8.31 0.21 1.35
CA VAL A 111 9.16 -0.97 1.46
C VAL A 111 9.11 -1.48 2.89
N VAL A 112 8.54 -2.66 3.11
CA VAL A 112 8.54 -3.31 4.43
C VAL A 112 9.65 -4.36 4.50
N ILE A 113 10.44 -4.28 5.56
CA ILE A 113 11.55 -5.20 5.87
C ILE A 113 11.08 -6.18 6.94
N SER A 114 11.15 -7.46 6.65
CA SER A 114 10.78 -8.55 7.55
C SER A 114 11.92 -9.53 7.75
N THR A 115 12.07 -10.03 8.97
CA THR A 115 12.90 -11.21 9.25
C THR A 115 12.09 -12.48 9.08
N LEU A 116 12.61 -13.48 8.36
CA LEU A 116 12.00 -14.78 8.16
C LEU A 116 12.92 -15.92 8.61
N ASN A 117 12.28 -16.99 9.06
CA ASN A 117 12.92 -18.29 9.19
C ASN A 117 12.83 -19.02 7.84
N PRO A 118 13.93 -19.44 7.20
CA PRO A 118 13.91 -20.23 5.96
C PRO A 118 13.04 -21.47 6.00
N TRP A 119 12.92 -22.09 7.18
CA TRP A 119 12.07 -23.27 7.38
C TRP A 119 10.58 -22.95 7.33
N SER A 120 10.16 -21.67 7.41
CA SER A 120 8.76 -21.28 7.24
C SER A 120 8.36 -21.05 5.78
N ILE A 121 9.31 -21.10 4.85
CA ILE A 121 9.04 -20.92 3.42
C ILE A 121 8.52 -22.24 2.83
N SER A 122 7.45 -22.14 2.04
CA SER A 122 6.87 -23.28 1.34
C SER A 122 7.93 -23.94 0.45
N PRO A 123 8.05 -25.29 0.44
CA PRO A 123 8.98 -25.99 -0.45
C PRO A 123 8.82 -25.66 -1.94
N ASN A 124 7.62 -25.24 -2.36
CA ASN A 124 7.31 -24.87 -3.74
C ASN A 124 7.44 -23.35 -4.00
N HIS A 125 7.97 -22.58 -3.05
CA HIS A 125 8.14 -21.14 -3.23
C HIS A 125 9.32 -20.90 -4.20
N PRO A 126 9.20 -20.01 -5.22
CA PRO A 126 10.26 -19.77 -6.21
C PRO A 126 11.63 -19.34 -5.63
N VAL A 127 11.67 -18.95 -4.36
CA VAL A 127 12.91 -18.57 -3.66
C VAL A 127 13.72 -19.79 -3.24
N VAL A 128 13.08 -20.94 -3.05
CA VAL A 128 13.75 -22.21 -2.72
C VAL A 128 14.66 -22.60 -3.87
N ASP A 129 14.13 -22.59 -5.09
CA ASP A 129 14.84 -22.85 -6.33
C ASP A 129 15.93 -21.80 -6.57
N ALA A 130 15.60 -20.51 -6.40
CA ALA A 130 16.55 -19.42 -6.60
C ALA A 130 17.74 -19.44 -5.61
N MET A 131 17.54 -19.97 -4.41
CA MET A 131 18.58 -20.14 -3.38
C MET A 131 19.27 -21.51 -3.46
N GLY A 132 18.85 -22.40 -4.37
CA GLY A 132 19.44 -23.73 -4.54
C GLY A 132 19.19 -24.68 -3.37
N TRP A 133 18.04 -24.56 -2.68
CA TRP A 133 17.71 -25.37 -1.50
C TRP A 133 17.08 -26.74 -1.83
N GLU A 134 16.99 -27.09 -3.11
CA GLU A 134 16.29 -28.29 -3.59
C GLU A 134 17.00 -29.61 -3.24
N ASP A 135 18.29 -29.56 -2.89
CA ASP A 135 19.11 -30.75 -2.74
C ASP A 135 19.22 -31.24 -1.28
N SER A 136 18.45 -32.30 -0.99
CA SER A 136 18.57 -33.21 0.16
C SER A 136 18.05 -32.74 1.53
N TYR A 137 17.68 -33.73 2.35
CA TYR A 137 17.35 -33.57 3.77
C TYR A 137 18.63 -33.13 4.51
N GLY A 138 18.81 -31.81 4.66
CA GLY A 138 20.06 -31.23 5.15
C GLY A 138 20.69 -30.18 4.24
N SER A 139 20.04 -29.77 3.14
CA SER A 139 20.43 -28.58 2.37
C SER A 139 20.72 -27.43 3.32
N TRP A 140 21.92 -26.83 3.21
CA TRP A 140 22.32 -25.69 4.02
C TRP A 140 21.38 -24.53 3.75
N ARG A 141 20.44 -24.34 4.67
CA ARG A 141 19.66 -23.11 4.74
C ARG A 141 20.40 -22.17 5.66
N THR A 142 20.49 -20.91 5.29
CA THR A 142 20.80 -19.85 6.25
C THR A 142 19.88 -19.95 7.48
N SER A 143 20.31 -19.44 8.62
CA SER A 143 19.48 -19.44 9.83
C SER A 143 18.43 -18.32 9.82
N SER A 144 18.56 -17.34 8.93
CA SER A 144 17.69 -16.17 8.85
C SER A 144 17.67 -15.58 7.45
N LEU A 145 16.51 -15.10 7.02
CA LEU A 145 16.36 -14.28 5.83
C LEU A 145 15.87 -12.89 6.21
N THR A 146 16.35 -11.90 5.48
CA THR A 146 15.77 -10.56 5.40
C THR A 146 14.94 -10.47 4.13
N LYS A 147 13.65 -10.23 4.26
CA LYS A 147 12.71 -10.07 3.15
C LYS A 147 12.31 -8.61 3.03
N PHE A 148 12.33 -8.09 1.81
CA PHE A 148 11.76 -6.81 1.45
C PHE A 148 10.47 -7.08 0.67
N THR A 149 9.35 -6.52 1.11
CA THR A 149 8.10 -6.48 0.35
C THR A 149 7.88 -5.04 -0.07
N VAL A 150 7.83 -4.78 -1.38
CA VAL A 150 7.59 -3.46 -1.94
C VAL A 150 6.11 -3.36 -2.31
N PHE A 151 5.43 -2.42 -1.69
CA PHE A 151 4.03 -2.09 -1.94
C PHE A 151 3.92 -0.85 -2.82
N ASP A 152 3.10 -0.93 -3.85
CA ASP A 152 2.47 0.24 -4.46
C ASP A 152 1.29 0.65 -3.57
N ILE A 153 1.39 1.83 -2.98
CA ILE A 153 0.36 2.40 -2.09
C ILE A 153 -0.43 3.52 -2.76
N THR A 154 -0.37 3.68 -4.10
CA THR A 154 -1.18 4.66 -4.86
C THR A 154 -2.64 4.67 -4.40
N ASN A 155 -3.20 3.48 -4.14
CA ASN A 155 -4.43 3.32 -3.38
C ASN A 155 -4.15 2.80 -1.96
N ARG A 156 -4.12 3.69 -0.96
CA ARG A 156 -3.79 3.34 0.43
C ARG A 156 -4.77 2.37 1.10
N SER A 157 -5.99 2.26 0.58
CA SER A 157 -7.00 1.31 1.08
C SER A 157 -6.90 -0.08 0.44
N ALA A 158 -6.14 -0.20 -0.65
CA ALA A 158 -5.85 -1.47 -1.30
C ALA A 158 -4.46 -1.46 -1.94
N PRO A 159 -3.38 -1.47 -1.13
CA PRO A 159 -2.02 -1.57 -1.65
C PRO A 159 -1.78 -2.87 -2.39
N ASP A 160 -0.99 -2.80 -3.46
CA ASP A 160 -0.57 -3.94 -4.28
C ASP A 160 0.89 -4.29 -3.99
N ILE A 161 1.23 -5.58 -3.93
CA ILE A 161 2.63 -6.02 -3.82
C ILE A 161 3.25 -6.01 -5.21
N GLU A 162 4.20 -5.11 -5.46
CA GLU A 162 4.93 -5.04 -6.73
C GLU A 162 6.00 -6.13 -6.83
N ARG A 163 6.75 -6.34 -5.74
CA ARG A 163 7.86 -7.28 -5.71
C ARG A 163 8.27 -7.68 -4.30
N GLU A 164 8.90 -8.84 -4.23
CA GLU A 164 9.52 -9.35 -3.02
C GLU A 164 10.98 -9.71 -3.29
N LEU A 165 11.87 -9.28 -2.40
CA LEU A 165 13.30 -9.61 -2.44
C LEU A 165 13.67 -10.34 -1.15
N PHE A 166 14.49 -11.38 -1.28
CA PHE A 166 14.98 -12.18 -0.17
C PHE A 166 16.50 -12.13 -0.15
N ILE A 167 17.06 -11.77 0.99
CA ILE A 167 18.51 -11.69 1.23
C ILE A 167 18.83 -12.57 2.42
N GLU A 168 19.90 -13.35 2.33
CA GLU A 168 20.38 -14.15 3.47
C GLU A 168 20.91 -13.28 4.60
N GLY A 169 20.64 -13.72 5.83
CA GLY A 169 21.08 -13.07 7.05
C GLY A 169 20.02 -12.20 7.71
N SER A 170 20.43 -11.60 8.82
CA SER A 170 19.63 -10.72 9.65
C SER A 170 19.84 -9.25 9.26
N TYR A 171 18.74 -8.51 9.21
CA TYR A 171 18.72 -7.08 8.98
C TYR A 171 19.45 -6.32 10.09
N ILE A 172 20.29 -5.35 9.71
CA ILE A 172 20.92 -4.41 10.65
C ILE A 172 20.35 -3.01 10.46
N THR A 173 20.45 -2.48 9.24
CA THR A 173 19.99 -1.13 8.91
C THR A 173 19.73 -1.00 7.41
N ALA A 174 18.87 -0.05 7.03
CA ALA A 174 18.66 0.37 5.66
C ALA A 174 18.40 1.87 5.59
N ARG A 175 18.85 2.44 4.48
CA ARG A 175 18.63 3.84 4.12
C ARG A 175 18.18 3.89 2.66
N GLU A 176 17.13 4.64 2.42
CA GLU A 176 16.64 4.98 1.09
C GLU A 176 17.19 6.38 0.74
N VAL A 177 17.71 6.50 -0.49
CA VAL A 177 18.11 7.79 -1.08
C VAL A 177 17.79 7.77 -2.57
N SER A 178 16.88 8.63 -3.01
CA SER A 178 16.55 8.84 -4.44
C SER A 178 16.09 7.56 -5.16
N GLY A 179 15.12 6.86 -4.59
CA GLY A 179 14.58 5.58 -5.04
C GLY A 179 15.53 4.39 -4.84
N THR A 180 16.65 4.57 -4.12
CA THR A 180 17.67 3.52 -3.95
C THR A 180 17.84 3.14 -2.49
N VAL A 181 17.40 1.94 -2.15
CA VAL A 181 17.63 1.33 -0.83
C VAL A 181 19.03 0.74 -0.75
N ARG A 182 19.79 1.18 0.25
CA ARG A 182 21.06 0.57 0.69
C ARG A 182 20.81 -0.12 2.02
N THR A 183 21.10 -1.41 2.08
CA THR A 183 20.89 -2.21 3.28
C THR A 183 22.15 -2.94 3.70
N ILE A 184 22.28 -3.16 5.00
CA ILE A 184 23.32 -4.00 5.58
C ILE A 184 22.61 -5.20 6.23
N THR A 185 22.99 -6.39 5.80
CA THR A 185 22.63 -7.65 6.43
C THR A 185 23.87 -8.33 7.00
N HIS A 186 23.67 -9.14 8.03
CA HIS A 186 24.70 -9.98 8.59
C HIS A 186 24.26 -11.44 8.54
N ALA A 187 25.04 -12.26 7.85
CA ALA A 187 24.80 -13.68 7.70
C ALA A 187 26.00 -14.47 8.22
N TRP A 188 25.72 -15.50 9.01
CA TRP A 188 26.64 -16.60 9.19
C TRP A 188 26.44 -17.57 8.04
N MET A 189 27.42 -17.65 7.15
CA MET A 189 27.40 -18.55 6.00
C MET A 189 28.45 -19.64 6.22
N ASP A 190 28.00 -20.89 6.18
CA ASP A 190 28.91 -22.02 5.97
C ASP A 190 28.99 -22.24 4.46
N VAL A 191 30.06 -21.74 3.84
CA VAL A 191 30.26 -21.86 2.39
C VAL A 191 31.20 -23.04 2.14
N PRO A 192 30.70 -24.16 1.57
CA PRO A 192 31.53 -25.33 1.34
C PRO A 192 32.77 -24.99 0.51
N GLY A 193 33.95 -25.34 1.03
CA GLY A 193 35.23 -25.11 0.37
C GLY A 193 35.88 -23.75 0.65
N VAL A 194 35.24 -22.86 1.40
CA VAL A 194 35.85 -21.63 1.91
C VAL A 194 36.26 -21.85 3.36
N GLN A 195 37.56 -21.83 3.62
CA GLN A 195 38.14 -21.92 4.97
C GLN A 195 38.74 -20.56 5.33
N SER A 196 38.68 -20.18 6.61
CA SER A 196 39.28 -18.97 7.18
C SER A 196 40.78 -19.11 7.40
#